data_AF-B2CD57-F1
#
_entry.id   AF-B2CD57-F1
#
_cell.length_a   1.000
_cell.length_b   1.000
_cell.length_c   1.000
_cell.angle_alpha   90.00
_cell.angle_beta   90.00
_cell.angle_gamma   90.00
#
_symmetry.space_group_name_H-M   'P 1'
#
loop_
_entity.id
_entity.type
_entity.pdbx_description
1 polymer ?
#
loop_
_entity_poly.entity_id
_entity_poly.type
_entity_poly.pdbx_seq_one_letter_code
_entity_poly.pdbx_strand_id
1 'polypeptide(L)'
;GLISFLRQIGDNVTRLDRWETELNEALPGDARDTTNPASMAATLRKLLTSQRLSARSQRQLLQWMVDDRVAGPLIRSVLPAGWFIADKTGAGERGARGIVALLGPNNKAERIVV
;
A
#
# COMPACT_ATOMS: atom_id res chain seq x y z
N GLY A 1 -10.06 0.86 15.75
CA GLY A 1 -8.64 1.04 15.39
C GLY A 1 -8.32 0.29 14.11
N LEU A 2 -7.13 0.49 13.53
CA LEU A 2 -6.75 -0.06 12.23
C LEU A 2 -6.91 -1.58 12.13
N ILE A 3 -6.44 -2.34 13.14
CA ILE A 3 -6.53 -3.80 13.13
C ILE A 3 -7.97 -4.28 13.07
N SER A 4 -8.84 -3.71 13.90
CA SER A 4 -10.27 -4.05 13.87
C SER A 4 -10.89 -3.78 12.49
N PHE A 5 -10.54 -2.65 11.85
CA PHE A 5 -10.98 -2.35 10.49
C PHE A 5 -10.48 -3.37 9.46
N LEU A 6 -9.20 -3.74 9.51
CA LEU A 6 -8.61 -4.75 8.63
C LEU A 6 -9.33 -6.10 8.76
N ARG A 7 -9.60 -6.54 9.99
CA ARG A 7 -10.37 -7.77 10.26
C ARG A 7 -11.80 -7.69 9.71
N GLN A 8 -12.48 -6.55 9.88
CA GLN A 8 -13.83 -6.34 9.33
C GLN A 8 -13.89 -6.41 7.80
N ILE A 9 -12.83 -5.99 7.12
CA ILE A 9 -12.73 -6.10 5.66
C ILE A 9 -12.12 -7.44 5.21
N GLY A 10 -11.81 -8.36 6.13
CA GLY A 10 -11.37 -9.73 5.85
C GLY A 10 -9.86 -9.91 5.64
N ASP A 11 -9.05 -8.93 6.04
CA ASP A 11 -7.61 -9.12 6.18
C ASP A 11 -7.31 -9.62 7.58
N ASN A 12 -6.96 -10.90 7.71
CA ASN A 12 -6.62 -11.56 8.98
C ASN A 12 -5.11 -11.71 9.21
N VAL A 13 -4.29 -11.20 8.29
CA VAL A 13 -2.82 -11.35 8.34
C VAL A 13 -2.16 -10.05 8.75
N THR A 14 -2.49 -8.94 8.08
CA THR A 14 -1.86 -7.66 8.32
C THR A 14 -2.06 -7.23 9.77
N ARG A 15 -0.98 -6.78 10.42
CA ARG A 15 -1.00 -6.26 11.78
C ARG A 15 -0.15 -5.00 11.92
N LEU A 16 -0.53 -4.20 12.89
CA LEU A 16 0.09 -2.95 13.30
C LEU A 16 -0.07 -2.91 14.82
N ASP A 17 1.06 -2.95 15.50
CA ASP A 17 1.17 -3.16 16.93
C ASP A 17 1.75 -1.93 17.63
N ARG A 18 2.50 -1.11 16.90
CA ARG A 18 3.20 0.07 17.43
C ARG A 18 2.86 1.34 16.66
N TRP A 19 3.27 2.46 17.24
CA TRP A 19 3.14 3.79 16.65
C TRP A 19 4.37 4.14 15.83
N GLU A 20 4.28 5.26 15.12
CA GLU A 20 5.46 5.88 14.53
C GLU A 20 6.30 6.51 15.65
N THR A 21 7.63 6.36 15.65
CA THR A 21 8.46 5.72 14.60
C THR A 21 8.77 4.24 14.83
N GLU A 22 8.41 3.68 15.99
CA GLU A 22 8.82 2.36 16.47
C GLU A 22 8.36 1.20 15.57
N LEU A 23 7.27 1.37 14.82
CA LEU A 23 6.79 0.37 13.87
C LEU A 23 7.81 0.01 12.77
N ASN A 24 8.80 0.88 12.53
CA ASN A 24 9.81 0.71 11.47
C ASN A 24 11.07 -0.06 11.91
N GLU A 25 11.06 -0.67 13.10
CA GLU A 25 12.21 -1.42 13.61
C GLU A 25 12.57 -2.61 12.70
N ALA A 26 11.61 -3.33 12.14
CA ALA A 26 11.89 -4.44 11.20
C ALA A 26 12.88 -5.51 11.73
N LEU A 27 12.78 -5.88 13.01
CA LEU A 27 13.56 -6.96 13.61
C LEU A 27 13.33 -8.30 12.88
N PRO A 28 14.38 -9.05 12.49
CA PRO A 28 14.22 -10.37 11.90
C PRO A 28 13.47 -11.32 12.83
N GLY A 29 12.42 -11.95 12.31
CA GLY A 29 11.57 -12.88 13.08
C GLY A 29 10.52 -12.22 13.99
N ASP A 30 10.50 -10.89 14.09
CA ASP A 30 9.42 -10.18 14.80
C ASP A 30 8.17 -10.12 13.92
N ALA A 31 7.05 -10.60 14.48
CA ALA A 31 5.77 -10.61 13.78
C ALA A 31 5.05 -9.26 13.84
N ARG A 32 5.45 -8.33 14.70
CA ARG A 32 4.79 -7.03 14.87
C ARG A 32 4.92 -6.15 13.63
N ASP A 33 3.88 -5.38 13.33
CA ASP A 33 3.86 -4.40 12.22
C ASP A 33 4.10 -5.04 10.83
N THR A 34 3.67 -6.28 10.65
CA THR A 34 3.90 -7.06 9.43
C THR A 34 2.64 -7.33 8.61
N THR A 35 2.87 -7.67 7.34
CA THR A 35 1.91 -8.27 6.42
C THR A 35 2.64 -9.29 5.54
N ASN A 36 1.94 -9.89 4.58
CA ASN A 36 2.57 -10.56 3.45
C ASN A 36 2.12 -9.89 2.13
N PRO A 37 2.87 -10.06 1.02
CA PRO A 37 2.55 -9.39 -0.25
C PRO A 37 1.14 -9.69 -0.77
N ALA A 38 0.66 -10.93 -0.64
CA ALA A 38 -0.65 -11.33 -1.12
C ALA A 38 -1.80 -10.66 -0.33
N SER A 39 -1.68 -10.60 0.99
CA SER A 39 -2.64 -9.94 1.88
C SER A 39 -2.70 -8.44 1.63
N MET A 40 -1.55 -7.77 1.51
CA MET A 40 -1.51 -6.34 1.19
C MET A 40 -2.12 -6.03 -0.18
N ALA A 41 -1.79 -6.82 -1.21
CA ALA A 41 -2.36 -6.66 -2.55
C ALA A 41 -3.90 -6.85 -2.54
N ALA A 42 -4.38 -7.88 -1.84
CA ALA A 42 -5.81 -8.15 -1.70
C ALA A 42 -6.54 -7.04 -0.93
N THR A 43 -5.92 -6.51 0.13
CA THR A 43 -6.45 -5.40 0.93
C THR A 43 -6.55 -4.12 0.10
N LEU A 44 -5.48 -3.73 -0.60
CA LEU A 44 -5.50 -2.56 -1.47
C LEU A 44 -6.56 -2.69 -2.57
N ARG A 45 -6.65 -3.86 -3.22
CA ARG A 45 -7.71 -4.15 -4.20
C ARG A 45 -9.09 -3.92 -3.60
N LYS A 46 -9.35 -4.47 -2.41
CA LYS A 46 -10.65 -4.36 -1.74
C LYS A 46 -10.98 -2.91 -1.39
N LEU A 47 -10.02 -2.13 -0.90
CA LEU A 47 -10.24 -0.72 -0.60
C LEU A 47 -10.65 0.07 -1.86
N LEU A 48 -10.04 -0.23 -3.00
CA LEU A 48 -10.25 0.52 -4.25
C LEU A 48 -11.44 0.04 -5.09
N THR A 49 -11.90 -1.20 -4.94
CA THR A 49 -12.95 -1.77 -5.82
C THR A 49 -14.21 -2.26 -5.12
N SER A 50 -14.18 -2.51 -3.81
CA SER A 50 -15.36 -3.03 -3.09
C SER A 50 -16.17 -1.92 -2.40
N GLN A 51 -17.41 -2.19 -2.01
CA GLN A 51 -18.26 -1.22 -1.31
C GLN A 51 -17.88 -0.98 0.17
N ARG A 52 -16.64 -1.30 0.59
CA ARG A 52 -16.14 -1.03 1.95
C ARG A 52 -15.86 0.45 2.19
N LEU A 53 -15.52 1.18 1.13
CA LEU A 53 -15.39 2.63 1.13
C LEU A 53 -16.49 3.21 0.25
N SER A 54 -16.98 4.41 0.59
CA SER A 54 -17.85 5.16 -0.32
C SER A 54 -17.10 5.45 -1.62
N ALA A 55 -17.82 5.59 -2.74
CA ALA A 55 -17.19 5.94 -4.02
C ALA A 55 -16.37 7.24 -3.95
N ARG A 56 -16.79 8.21 -3.11
CA ARG A 56 -16.02 9.42 -2.84
C ARG A 56 -14.70 9.11 -2.11
N SER A 57 -14.76 8.28 -1.07
CA SER A 57 -13.58 7.87 -0.30
C SER A 57 -12.59 7.05 -1.13
N GLN A 58 -13.07 6.20 -2.04
CA GLN A 58 -12.21 5.46 -2.97
C GLN A 58 -11.44 6.38 -3.91
N ARG A 59 -12.14 7.35 -4.51
CA ARG A 59 -11.49 8.37 -5.35
C ARG A 59 -10.48 9.20 -4.56
N GLN A 60 -10.81 9.56 -3.31
CA GLN A 60 -9.89 10.30 -2.45
C GLN A 60 -8.62 9.50 -2.13
N LEU A 61 -8.76 8.23 -1.77
CA LEU A 61 -7.64 7.35 -1.50
C LEU A 61 -6.75 7.19 -2.75
N LEU A 62 -7.37 6.94 -3.91
CA LEU A 62 -6.65 6.83 -5.17
C LEU A 62 -5.90 8.13 -5.50
N GLN A 63 -6.54 9.28 -5.33
CA GLN A 63 -5.93 10.58 -5.61
C GLN A 63 -4.72 10.82 -4.70
N TRP A 64 -4.83 10.54 -3.41
CA TRP A 64 -3.69 10.66 -2.49
C TRP A 64 -2.51 9.78 -2.88
N MET A 65 -2.77 8.56 -3.38
CA MET A 65 -1.72 7.66 -3.86
C MET A 65 -1.10 8.12 -5.20
N VAL A 66 -1.91 8.69 -6.11
CA VAL A 66 -1.39 9.30 -7.35
C VAL A 66 -0.43 10.44 -7.02
N ASP A 67 -0.81 11.27 -6.04
CA ASP A 67 -0.10 12.47 -5.63
C ASP A 67 1.12 12.22 -4.72
N ASP A 68 1.52 10.96 -4.45
CA ASP A 68 2.71 10.65 -3.66
C ASP A 68 3.95 11.35 -4.25
N ARG A 69 4.66 12.09 -3.39
CA ARG A 69 5.85 12.89 -3.73
C ARG A 69 7.17 12.26 -3.30
N VAL A 70 7.14 11.19 -2.51
CA VAL A 70 8.35 10.60 -1.91
C VAL A 70 8.75 9.25 -2.53
N ALA A 71 8.00 8.78 -3.54
CA ALA A 71 8.22 7.51 -4.21
C ALA A 71 9.11 7.56 -5.46
N GLY A 72 9.55 8.76 -5.87
CA GLY A 72 10.20 9.03 -7.16
C GLY A 72 11.31 8.04 -7.55
N PRO A 73 12.27 7.73 -6.67
CA PRO A 73 13.38 6.81 -6.98
C PRO A 73 13.01 5.31 -7.11
N LEU A 74 11.76 4.92 -6.87
CA LEU A 74 11.34 3.50 -6.94
C LEU A 74 10.70 3.19 -8.30
N ILE A 75 9.52 2.56 -8.34
CA ILE A 75 8.85 2.15 -9.59
C ILE A 75 8.66 3.36 -10.52
N ARG A 76 8.33 4.54 -9.98
CA ARG A 76 8.13 5.77 -10.76
C ARG A 76 9.34 6.15 -11.64
N SER A 77 10.57 5.80 -11.23
CA SER A 77 11.79 6.15 -11.97
C SER A 77 11.97 5.40 -13.29
N VAL A 78 11.28 4.26 -13.46
CA VAL A 78 11.45 3.36 -14.61
C VAL A 78 10.19 3.20 -15.44
N LEU A 79 9.10 3.87 -15.09
CA LEU A 79 7.84 3.76 -15.84
C LEU A 79 7.93 4.52 -17.18
N PRO A 80 7.49 3.89 -18.30
CA PRO A 80 7.39 4.59 -19.57
C PRO A 80 6.40 5.75 -19.52
N ALA A 81 6.58 6.73 -20.41
CA ALA A 81 5.62 7.81 -20.58
C ALA A 81 4.22 7.27 -20.87
N GLY A 82 3.20 7.92 -20.31
CA GLY A 82 1.79 7.51 -20.47
C GLY A 82 1.35 6.35 -19.56
N TRP A 83 2.19 5.88 -18.65
CA TRP A 83 1.76 4.94 -17.61
C TRP A 83 1.06 5.67 -16.46
N PHE A 84 0.02 5.03 -15.93
CA PHE A 84 -0.61 5.40 -14.68
C PHE A 84 0.13 4.74 -13.52
N ILE A 85 0.28 5.47 -12.41
CA ILE A 85 0.71 4.91 -11.13
C ILE A 85 0.06 5.67 -9.96
N ALA A 86 -0.40 4.89 -8.98
CA ALA A 86 -0.79 5.35 -7.66
C ALA A 86 -0.10 4.45 -6.63
N ASP A 87 0.75 5.00 -5.77
CA ASP A 87 1.62 4.21 -4.91
C ASP A 87 1.75 4.76 -3.48
N LYS A 88 2.38 3.94 -2.63
CA LYS A 88 2.90 4.36 -1.34
C LYS A 88 4.17 3.57 -1.00
N THR A 89 5.20 4.28 -0.57
CA THR A 89 6.48 3.67 -0.15
C THR A 89 6.68 3.63 1.36
N GLY A 90 7.50 2.70 1.84
CA GLY A 90 8.00 2.63 3.22
C GLY A 90 9.49 2.26 3.30
N ALA A 91 10.20 2.81 4.28
CA ALA A 91 11.54 2.39 4.70
C ALA A 91 11.52 2.20 6.21
N GLY A 92 12.34 1.27 6.68
CA GLY A 92 12.63 1.14 8.09
C GLY A 92 14.11 0.85 8.34
N GLU A 93 14.39 0.48 9.58
CA GLU A 93 15.70 0.02 10.00
C GLU A 93 16.08 -1.29 9.28
N ARG A 94 17.34 -1.70 9.43
CA ARG A 94 17.85 -2.99 8.93
C ARG A 94 17.65 -3.17 7.40
N GLY A 95 17.62 -2.06 6.66
CA GLY A 95 17.50 -2.04 5.20
C GLY A 95 16.10 -2.37 4.68
N ALA A 96 15.08 -2.37 5.54
CA ALA A 96 13.71 -2.64 5.13
C ALA A 96 13.23 -1.58 4.11
N ARG A 97 12.74 -2.03 2.96
CA ARG A 97 12.18 -1.18 1.90
C ARG A 97 11.00 -1.86 1.23
N GLY A 98 9.93 -1.10 1.00
CA GLY A 98 8.72 -1.60 0.35
C GLY A 98 7.99 -0.52 -0.43
N ILE A 99 7.19 -0.97 -1.39
CA ILE A 99 6.27 -0.13 -2.19
C ILE A 99 5.02 -0.94 -2.51
N VAL A 100 3.85 -0.31 -2.37
CA VAL A 100 2.59 -0.84 -2.89
C VAL A 100 2.12 0.09 -4.00
N ALA A 101 1.72 -0.45 -5.14
CA ALA A 101 1.35 0.35 -6.30
C ALA A 101 0.19 -0.26 -7.09
N LEU A 102 -0.67 0.61 -7.61
CA LEU A 102 -1.60 0.32 -8.69
C LEU A 102 -1.08 1.00 -9.95
N LEU A 103 -0.82 0.22 -11.01
CA LEU A 103 -0.20 0.74 -12.23
C LEU A 103 -0.73 0.06 -13.51
N GLY A 104 -0.46 0.70 -14.65
CA GLY A 104 -0.77 0.15 -15.97
C GLY A 104 -0.50 1.15 -17.11
N PRO A 105 -0.49 0.68 -18.36
CA PRO A 105 -0.28 1.52 -19.54
C PRO A 105 -1.51 2.40 -19.85
N ASN A 106 -1.37 3.30 -20.83
CA ASN A 106 -2.46 4.11 -21.38
C ASN A 106 -3.24 4.93 -20.34
N ASN A 107 -2.52 5.43 -19.32
CA ASN A 107 -3.05 6.17 -18.17
C ASN A 107 -4.20 5.44 -17.44
N LYS A 108 -4.15 4.10 -17.40
CA LYS A 108 -5.16 3.26 -16.74
C LYS A 108 -4.52 2.34 -15.71
N ALA A 109 -5.18 2.22 -14.56
CA ALA A 109 -4.87 1.23 -13.56
C ALA A 109 -5.28 -0.17 -14.03
N GLU A 110 -4.36 -1.13 -14.06
CA GLU A 110 -4.65 -2.52 -14.46
C GLU A 110 -4.18 -3.55 -13.43
N ARG A 111 -3.06 -3.29 -12.74
CA ARG A 111 -2.40 -4.29 -11.88
C ARG A 111 -1.97 -3.68 -10.57
N ILE A 112 -2.02 -4.50 -9.51
CA ILE A 112 -1.43 -4.18 -8.21
C ILE A 112 -0.09 -4.90 -8.09
N VAL A 113 0.92 -4.16 -7.65
CA VAL A 113 2.26 -4.65 -7.30
C VAL A 113 2.53 -4.30 -5.84
N VAL A 114 3.11 -5.25 -5.10
CA VAL A 114 3.57 -5.13 -3.72
C VAL A 114 4.98 -5.70 -3.64
#